data_AF-A0A532C2U3-F1
#
_entry.id   AF-A0A532C2U3-F1
#
_cell.length_a   1.000
_cell.length_b   1.000
_cell.length_c   1.000
_cell.angle_alpha   90.00
_cell.angle_beta   90.00
_cell.angle_gamma   90.00
#
_symmetry.space_group_name_H-M   'P 1'
#
loop_
_entity.id
_entity.type
_entity.pdbx_description
1 polymer ?
#
loop_
_entity_poly.entity_id
_entity_poly.type
_entity_poly.pdbx_seq_one_letter_code
_entity_poly.pdbx_strand_id
1 'polypeptide(L)'
;MPMTLLGKSKTVVLTGVLATVVAVALPLLSAFGEGGAQRDVVRNATTMGMLYLVEFMAAQAGAPPSREQTIEELDKILIPSLESLGKESRVLAGGIAAGTFTGAFVIEAKSKDEVTALIGALPASSMMKWQVTPIETFAHRADIEKKIVQGLRAQK
;
A
#
# COMPACT_ATOMS: atom_id res chain seq x y z
N MET A 1 -48.82 -44.98 26.02
CA MET A 1 -47.65 -45.81 26.42
C MET A 1 -47.99 -47.25 26.12
N PRO A 2 -47.14 -47.99 25.38
CA PRO A 2 -45.84 -48.45 25.89
C PRO A 2 -44.63 -48.02 25.04
N MET A 3 -43.50 -47.84 25.74
CA MET A 3 -42.11 -47.80 25.24
C MET A 3 -41.63 -49.26 25.03
N THR A 4 -40.64 -49.67 24.24
CA THR A 4 -39.20 -49.29 24.07
C THR A 4 -38.63 -50.34 23.07
N LEU A 5 -37.67 -50.15 22.17
CA LEU A 5 -36.19 -50.09 22.33
C LEU A 5 -35.62 -50.16 20.88
N LEU A 6 -34.80 -49.21 20.44
CA LEU A 6 -33.33 -49.29 20.36
C LEU A 6 -32.76 -50.47 19.52
N GLY A 7 -32.28 -50.18 18.31
CA GLY A 7 -31.54 -51.10 17.44
C GLY A 7 -30.55 -50.35 16.55
N LYS A 8 -29.28 -50.76 16.57
CA LYS A 8 -28.07 -50.03 16.14
C LYS A 8 -27.86 -49.93 14.62
N SER A 9 -27.18 -48.87 14.21
CA SER A 9 -26.60 -48.63 12.88
C SER A 9 -25.50 -49.62 12.48
N LYS A 10 -25.32 -49.84 11.15
CA LYS A 10 -24.04 -49.90 10.39
C LYS A 10 -24.34 -50.00 8.88
N THR A 11 -24.07 -48.95 8.10
CA THR A 11 -22.96 -48.80 7.10
C THR A 11 -23.19 -49.63 5.82
N VAL A 12 -23.22 -49.09 4.59
CA VAL A 12 -22.03 -48.78 3.76
C VAL A 12 -22.47 -48.19 2.40
N VAL A 13 -21.86 -47.04 2.08
CA VAL A 13 -21.33 -46.56 0.78
C VAL A 13 -22.28 -46.38 -0.42
N LEU A 14 -22.44 -45.12 -0.82
CA LEU A 14 -22.50 -44.78 -2.24
C LEU A 14 -21.57 -43.59 -2.52
N THR A 15 -20.45 -43.91 -3.16
CA THR A 15 -19.48 -43.02 -3.77
C THR A 15 -20.16 -42.24 -4.89
N GLY A 16 -20.24 -40.91 -4.74
CA GLY A 16 -20.76 -40.00 -5.76
C GLY A 16 -19.92 -38.73 -5.77
N VAL A 17 -19.12 -38.58 -6.83
CA VAL A 17 -18.09 -37.58 -7.05
C VAL A 17 -18.63 -36.15 -6.96
N LEU A 18 -17.93 -35.33 -6.17
CA LEU A 18 -18.13 -33.90 -5.97
C LEU A 18 -17.63 -33.13 -7.21
N ALA A 19 -18.54 -32.58 -8.01
CA ALA A 19 -18.22 -31.61 -9.05
C ALA A 19 -18.56 -30.20 -8.55
N THR A 20 -17.59 -29.53 -7.94
CA THR A 20 -17.66 -28.10 -7.60
C THR A 20 -17.46 -27.27 -8.86
N VAL A 21 -18.54 -26.76 -9.44
CA VAL A 21 -18.49 -25.66 -10.42
C VAL A 21 -18.23 -24.37 -9.63
N VAL A 22 -16.97 -23.94 -9.58
CA VAL A 22 -16.59 -22.61 -9.09
C VAL A 22 -16.94 -21.60 -10.17
N ALA A 23 -18.03 -20.86 -9.97
CA ALA A 23 -18.34 -19.69 -10.77
C ALA A 23 -17.33 -18.57 -10.42
N VAL A 24 -16.37 -18.32 -11.30
CA VAL A 24 -15.47 -17.17 -11.20
C VAL A 24 -16.26 -15.91 -11.57
N ALA A 25 -16.89 -15.30 -10.58
CA ALA A 25 -17.35 -13.92 -10.67
C ALA A 25 -16.15 -13.02 -10.35
N LEU A 26 -15.46 -12.54 -11.37
CA LEU A 26 -14.58 -11.37 -11.25
C LEU A 26 -15.46 -10.12 -11.24
N PRO A 27 -15.59 -9.38 -10.12
CA PRO A 27 -16.09 -8.02 -10.22
C PRO A 27 -14.97 -7.18 -10.84
N LEU A 28 -15.16 -6.78 -12.09
CA LEU A 28 -14.51 -5.59 -12.64
C LEU A 28 -15.01 -4.40 -11.80
N LEU A 29 -14.27 -4.07 -10.73
CA LEU A 29 -14.55 -2.88 -9.96
C LEU A 29 -14.22 -1.68 -10.84
N SER A 30 -15.27 -0.95 -11.20
CA SER A 30 -15.24 0.31 -11.92
C SER A 30 -14.14 1.23 -11.35
N ALA A 31 -13.16 1.55 -12.19
CA ALA A 31 -12.32 2.70 -12.00
C ALA A 31 -13.22 3.95 -12.02
N PHE A 32 -13.18 4.73 -10.94
CA PHE A 32 -13.91 5.98 -10.74
C PHE A 32 -15.43 5.88 -10.57
N GLY A 33 -15.85 5.63 -9.32
CA GLY A 33 -17.14 6.09 -8.81
C GLY A 33 -16.97 7.40 -8.03
N GLU A 34 -17.78 8.40 -8.36
CA GLU A 34 -17.95 9.65 -7.62
C GLU A 34 -18.23 9.34 -6.13
N GLY A 35 -17.38 9.87 -5.24
CA GLY A 35 -17.46 9.56 -3.82
C GLY A 35 -16.21 10.01 -3.07
N GLY A 36 -16.01 11.33 -3.01
CA GLY A 36 -15.05 11.90 -2.07
C GLY A 36 -15.37 11.43 -0.65
N ALA A 37 -14.34 11.04 0.11
CA ALA A 37 -14.35 10.60 1.51
C ALA A 37 -14.47 9.09 1.83
N GLN A 38 -14.60 8.17 0.86
CA GLN A 38 -14.66 6.71 1.15
C GLN A 38 -13.41 5.92 0.75
N ARG A 39 -12.23 6.57 0.77
CA ARG A 39 -10.91 5.94 0.60
C ARG A 39 -10.02 6.02 1.85
N ASP A 40 -10.60 6.29 3.02
CA ASP A 40 -10.05 5.76 4.27
C ASP A 40 -10.27 4.24 4.22
N VAL A 41 -9.53 3.55 3.33
CA VAL A 41 -9.53 2.09 3.25
C VAL A 41 -8.91 1.63 4.55
N VAL A 42 -9.80 1.29 5.46
CA VAL A 42 -9.59 0.55 6.70
C VAL A 42 -8.76 -0.69 6.37
N ARG A 43 -7.43 -0.56 6.44
CA ARG A 43 -6.55 -1.64 6.83
C ARG A 43 -6.27 -1.44 8.31
N ASN A 44 -7.06 -2.15 9.09
CA ASN A 44 -6.79 -2.64 10.44
C ASN A 44 -6.05 -1.68 11.39
N ALA A 45 -6.78 -1.12 12.35
CA ALA A 45 -6.29 -0.36 13.50
C ALA A 45 -5.45 -1.18 14.51
N THR A 46 -4.67 -2.16 14.04
CA THR A 46 -3.78 -2.98 14.87
C THR A 46 -2.33 -2.95 14.42
N THR A 47 -1.97 -2.09 13.47
CA THR A 47 -0.57 -1.77 13.22
C THR A 47 -0.42 -0.26 13.32
N MET A 48 0.31 0.20 14.34
CA MET A 48 0.61 1.61 14.58
C MET A 48 1.61 2.16 13.53
N GLY A 49 1.37 1.89 12.25
CA GLY A 49 2.17 2.43 11.17
C GLY A 49 1.81 3.89 10.94
N MET A 50 2.79 4.77 11.04
CA MET A 50 2.67 6.14 10.55
C MET A 50 2.72 6.12 9.02
N LEU A 51 2.05 7.08 8.40
CA LEU A 51 2.10 7.25 6.96
C LEU A 51 3.17 8.27 6.60
N TYR A 52 3.92 7.97 5.54
CA TYR A 52 4.90 8.88 4.98
C TYR A 52 4.64 9.06 3.50
N LEU A 53 4.59 10.32 3.07
CA LEU A 53 4.75 10.71 1.68
C LEU A 53 6.24 10.79 1.39
N VAL A 54 6.70 10.02 0.41
CA VAL A 54 8.06 10.06 -0.10
C VAL A 54 8.04 10.62 -1.49
N GLU A 55 8.77 11.71 -1.71
CA GLU A 55 8.96 12.34 -3.00
C GLU A 55 10.41 12.16 -3.43
N PHE A 56 10.63 11.94 -4.71
CA PHE A 56 11.96 11.81 -5.26
C PHE A 56 12.08 12.45 -6.63
N MET A 57 13.27 12.94 -6.92
CA MET A 57 13.62 13.51 -8.21
C MET A 57 15.08 13.18 -8.50
N ALA A 58 15.41 12.85 -9.75
CA ALA A 58 16.80 12.72 -10.16
C ALA A 58 17.58 13.97 -9.74
N ALA A 59 18.68 13.77 -8.99
CA ALA A 59 19.64 14.84 -8.82
C ALA A 59 20.13 15.20 -10.22
N GLN A 60 20.30 16.50 -10.51
CA GLN A 60 20.62 17.00 -11.84
C GLN A 60 22.05 16.55 -12.23
N ALA A 61 22.19 15.29 -12.62
CA ALA A 61 23.34 14.77 -13.33
C ALA A 61 23.14 15.14 -14.79
N GLY A 62 24.19 15.62 -15.46
CA GLY A 62 24.17 15.78 -16.91
C GLY A 62 23.81 14.45 -17.57
N ALA A 63 23.32 14.49 -18.81
CA ALA A 63 23.07 13.27 -19.57
C ALA A 63 24.33 12.39 -19.54
N PRO A 64 24.18 11.06 -19.36
CA PRO A 64 25.33 10.17 -19.37
C PRO A 64 26.16 10.39 -20.65
N PRO A 65 27.49 10.41 -20.55
CA PRO A 65 28.37 10.75 -21.67
C PRO A 65 28.21 9.82 -22.89
N SER A 66 27.71 8.59 -22.69
CA SER A 66 27.48 7.63 -23.78
C SER A 66 26.19 6.81 -23.62
N ARG A 67 25.81 6.16 -24.72
CA ARG A 67 24.68 5.22 -24.77
C ARG A 67 24.90 4.03 -23.85
N GLU A 68 26.11 3.47 -23.84
CA GLU A 68 26.46 2.29 -23.05
C GLU A 68 26.35 2.59 -21.55
N GLN A 69 26.81 3.77 -21.14
CA GLN A 69 26.67 4.24 -19.76
C GLN A 69 25.21 4.47 -19.38
N THR A 70 24.41 5.01 -20.30
CA THR A 70 22.95 5.16 -20.10
C THR A 70 22.28 3.79 -19.89
N ILE A 71 22.62 2.80 -20.72
CA ILE A 71 22.08 1.43 -20.58
C ILE A 71 22.47 0.85 -19.22
N GLU A 72 23.73 0.98 -18.83
CA GLU A 72 24.24 0.46 -17.57
C GLU A 72 23.56 1.10 -16.35
N GLU A 73 23.37 2.42 -16.37
CA GLU A 73 22.68 3.14 -15.30
C GLU A 73 21.20 2.72 -15.19
N LEU A 74 20.51 2.61 -16.32
CA LEU A 74 19.12 2.17 -16.34
C LEU A 74 18.98 0.73 -15.84
N ASP A 75 19.81 -0.19 -16.34
CA ASP A 75 19.74 -1.62 -16.06
C ASP A 75 20.15 -1.97 -14.63
N LYS A 76 21.22 -1.34 -14.13
CA LYS A 76 21.79 -1.71 -12.82
C LYS A 76 21.30 -0.84 -11.67
N ILE A 77 20.83 0.38 -11.95
CA ILE A 77 20.51 1.36 -10.91
C ILE A 77 19.03 1.72 -10.91
N LEU A 78 18.52 2.24 -12.01
CA LEU A 78 17.15 2.78 -12.03
C LEU A 78 16.09 1.67 -12.00
N ILE A 79 16.12 0.73 -12.94
CA ILE A 79 15.13 -0.34 -13.07
C ILE A 79 15.03 -1.15 -11.76
N PRO A 80 16.14 -1.63 -11.16
CA PRO A 80 16.06 -2.41 -9.91
C PRO A 80 15.49 -1.61 -8.73
N SER A 81 15.75 -0.30 -8.67
CA SER A 81 15.20 0.56 -7.62
C SER A 81 13.68 0.70 -7.76
N LEU A 82 13.19 0.93 -8.99
CA LEU A 82 11.76 1.05 -9.27
C LEU A 82 11.02 -0.28 -9.05
N GLU A 83 11.61 -1.40 -9.46
CA GLU A 83 11.04 -2.72 -9.19
C GLU A 83 10.98 -3.02 -7.69
N SER A 84 12.01 -2.65 -6.92
CA SER A 84 12.03 -2.86 -5.48
C SER A 84 10.92 -2.07 -4.79
N LEU A 85 10.71 -0.82 -5.20
CA LEU A 85 9.58 0.00 -4.73
C LEU A 85 8.23 -0.59 -5.14
N GLY A 86 8.11 -1.12 -6.35
CA GLY A 86 6.88 -1.77 -6.84
C GLY A 86 6.56 -3.10 -6.15
N LYS A 87 7.54 -3.77 -5.54
CA LYS A 87 7.39 -5.02 -4.80
C LYS A 87 7.26 -4.81 -3.28
N GLU A 88 7.55 -3.62 -2.76
CA GLU A 88 7.44 -3.32 -1.33
C GLU A 88 5.97 -3.27 -0.89
N SER A 89 5.55 -4.27 -0.12
CA SER A 89 4.18 -4.44 0.36
C SER A 89 3.64 -3.28 1.20
N ARG A 90 4.51 -2.49 1.82
CA ARG A 90 4.15 -1.33 2.64
C ARG A 90 3.89 -0.07 1.81
N VAL A 91 4.28 -0.06 0.54
CA VAL A 91 3.93 1.03 -0.38
C VAL A 91 2.44 0.89 -0.73
N LEU A 92 1.65 1.87 -0.33
CA LEU A 92 0.19 1.87 -0.50
C LEU A 92 -0.23 2.35 -1.89
N ALA A 93 0.50 3.32 -2.42
CA ALA A 93 0.33 3.88 -3.75
C ALA A 93 1.60 4.63 -4.15
N GLY A 94 1.88 4.73 -5.45
CA GLY A 94 3.00 5.51 -5.94
C GLY A 94 3.12 5.49 -7.45
N GLY A 95 4.05 6.28 -7.97
CA GLY A 95 4.33 6.34 -9.39
C GLY A 95 5.36 7.42 -9.74
N ILE A 96 5.59 7.54 -11.05
CA ILE A 96 6.47 8.52 -11.67
C ILE A 96 5.62 9.48 -12.51
N ALA A 97 5.92 10.77 -12.42
CA ALA A 97 5.30 11.78 -13.27
C ALA A 97 5.79 11.61 -14.71
N ALA A 98 4.84 11.47 -15.65
CA ALA A 98 5.12 11.15 -17.04
C ALA A 98 6.12 12.13 -17.68
N GLY A 99 7.11 11.59 -18.39
CA GLY A 99 8.14 12.37 -19.06
C GLY A 99 9.20 12.97 -18.14
N THR A 100 9.21 12.62 -16.85
CA THR A 100 10.18 13.11 -15.87
C THR A 100 10.80 11.95 -15.09
N PHE A 101 11.89 12.23 -14.35
CA PHE A 101 12.43 11.34 -13.31
C PHE A 101 12.01 11.79 -11.91
N THR A 102 10.81 12.38 -11.80
CA THR A 102 10.21 12.79 -10.55
C THR A 102 9.07 11.83 -10.21
N GLY A 103 9.02 11.36 -8.97
CA GLY A 103 7.99 10.46 -8.53
C GLY A 103 7.64 10.67 -7.07
N ALA A 104 6.57 10.01 -6.66
CA ALA A 104 6.14 10.01 -5.27
C ALA A 104 5.48 8.68 -4.93
N PHE A 105 5.54 8.30 -3.66
CA PHE A 105 4.80 7.17 -3.12
C PHE A 105 4.42 7.41 -1.66
N VAL A 106 3.38 6.71 -1.21
CA VAL A 106 2.95 6.68 0.19
C VAL A 106 3.32 5.32 0.77
N ILE A 107 3.99 5.33 1.92
CA ILE A 107 4.42 4.11 2.62
C ILE A 107 3.98 4.13 4.07
N GLU A 108 3.59 2.96 4.58
CA GLU A 108 3.36 2.73 6.01
C GLU A 108 4.67 2.28 6.69
N ALA A 109 5.08 2.97 7.75
CA ALA A 109 6.28 2.64 8.52
C ALA A 109 6.15 3.02 9.99
N LYS A 110 6.95 2.42 10.86
CA LYS A 110 6.95 2.72 12.30
C LYS A 110 7.68 4.03 12.62
N SER A 111 8.60 4.44 11.76
CA SER A 111 9.38 5.66 11.93
C SER A 111 9.92 6.18 10.60
N LYS A 112 10.36 7.44 10.60
CA LYS A 112 11.06 8.05 9.46
C LYS A 112 12.38 7.33 9.16
N ASP A 113 13.05 6.80 10.18
CA ASP A 113 14.32 6.10 10.02
C ASP A 113 14.15 4.78 9.25
N GLU A 114 13.03 4.08 9.45
CA GLU A 114 12.70 2.87 8.70
C GLU A 114 12.50 3.18 7.22
N VAL A 115 11.82 4.28 6.89
CA VAL A 115 11.68 4.75 5.50
C VAL A 115 13.04 5.15 4.93
N THR A 116 13.87 5.84 5.72
CA THR A 116 15.21 6.28 5.28
C THR A 116 16.14 5.10 5.03
N ALA A 117 16.07 4.05 5.86
CA ALA A 117 16.83 2.82 5.66
C ALA A 117 16.39 2.07 4.40
N LEU A 118 15.08 2.02 4.13
CA LEU A 118 14.55 1.45 2.89
C LEU A 118 15.07 2.23 1.67
N ILE A 119 15.01 3.57 1.71
CA ILE A 119 15.53 4.41 0.64
C ILE A 119 17.03 4.17 0.45
N GLY A 120 17.81 4.13 1.54
CA GLY A 120 19.25 3.91 1.50
C GLY A 120 19.66 2.56 0.92
N ALA A 121 18.79 1.55 0.98
CA ALA A 121 19.02 0.24 0.37
C ALA A 121 18.77 0.22 -1.15
N LEU A 122 18.15 1.26 -1.71
CA LEU A 122 17.92 1.35 -3.15
C LEU A 122 19.25 1.67 -3.88
N PRO A 123 19.53 1.02 -5.03
CA PRO A 123 20.66 1.38 -5.86
C PRO A 123 20.68 2.87 -6.25
N ALA A 124 19.51 3.45 -6.54
CA ALA A 124 19.37 4.86 -6.93
C ALA A 124 19.36 5.84 -5.74
N SER A 125 19.62 5.38 -4.51
CA SER A 125 19.53 6.20 -3.29
C SER A 125 20.40 7.45 -3.33
N SER A 126 21.62 7.35 -3.88
CA SER A 126 22.58 8.45 -4.00
C SER A 126 22.38 9.32 -5.24
N MET A 127 21.66 8.81 -6.25
CA MET A 127 21.45 9.51 -7.53
C MET A 127 20.21 10.39 -7.52
N MET A 128 19.31 10.19 -6.57
CA MET A 128 18.06 10.94 -6.45
C MET A 128 18.07 11.78 -5.18
N LYS A 129 17.41 12.93 -5.25
CA LYS A 129 17.04 13.69 -4.07
C LYS A 129 15.74 13.09 -3.51
N TRP A 130 15.80 12.61 -2.28
CA TRP A 130 14.66 12.03 -1.58
C TRP A 130 14.15 12.98 -0.50
N GLN A 131 12.84 13.07 -0.37
CA GLN A 131 12.16 13.80 0.70
C GLN A 131 11.15 12.88 1.36
N VAL A 132 11.27 12.74 2.69
CA VAL A 132 10.37 11.92 3.50
C VAL A 132 9.57 12.84 4.41
N THR A 133 8.26 12.91 4.17
CA THR A 133 7.32 13.77 4.87
C THR A 133 6.29 12.91 5.62
N PRO A 134 6.21 12.98 6.96
CA PRO A 134 5.13 12.31 7.69
C PRO A 134 3.78 12.95 7.33
N ILE A 135 2.75 12.14 7.15
CA ILE A 135 1.39 12.59 6.85
C ILE A 135 0.39 12.01 7.85
N GLU A 136 -0.62 12.79 8.22
CA GLU A 136 -1.69 12.40 9.13
C GLU A 136 -2.90 11.88 8.37
N THR A 137 -3.69 11.02 9.00
CA THR A 137 -4.99 10.62 8.45
C THR A 137 -6.00 11.76 8.59
N PHE A 138 -6.95 11.84 7.65
CA PHE A 138 -8.02 12.84 7.71
C PHE A 138 -8.86 12.69 8.97
N ALA A 139 -9.15 11.46 9.41
CA ALA A 139 -9.89 11.18 10.63
C ALA A 139 -9.20 11.76 11.87
N HIS A 140 -7.89 11.51 12.03
CA HIS A 140 -7.13 12.05 13.16
C HIS A 140 -7.14 13.58 13.14
N ARG A 141 -6.88 14.17 11.97
CA ARG A 141 -6.88 15.62 11.83
C ARG A 141 -8.24 16.23 12.15
N ALA A 142 -9.33 15.63 11.66
CA ALA A 142 -10.68 16.09 11.93
C ALA A 142 -11.01 16.09 13.43
N ASP A 143 -10.54 15.10 14.19
CA ASP A 143 -10.77 15.04 15.63
C ASP A 143 -10.00 16.10 16.41
N ILE A 144 -8.80 16.48 15.96
CA ILE A 144 -8.06 17.65 16.49
C ILE A 144 -8.89 18.92 16.28
N GLU A 145 -9.37 19.16 15.06
CA GLU A 145 -10.13 20.38 14.74
C GLU A 145 -11.43 20.46 15.56
N LYS A 146 -12.14 19.34 15.74
CA LYS A 146 -13.34 19.29 16.61
C LYS A 146 -13.02 19.72 18.05
N LYS A 147 -11.90 19.26 18.61
CA LYS A 147 -11.48 19.64 19.97
C LYS A 147 -11.16 21.12 20.08
N ILE A 148 -10.51 21.70 19.06
CA ILE A 148 -10.24 23.14 18.99
C ILE A 148 -11.55 23.92 19.01
N VAL A 149 -12.52 23.55 18.17
CA VAL A 149 -13.84 24.19 18.12
C VAL A 149 -14.56 24.10 19.47
N GLN A 150 -14.51 22.96 20.16
CA GLN A 150 -15.10 22.79 21.49
C GLN A 150 -14.44 23.71 22.52
N GLY A 151 -13.11 23.80 22.52
CA GLY A 151 -12.36 24.71 23.40
C GLY A 151 -12.75 26.17 23.18
N LEU A 152 -12.87 26.61 21.93
CA LEU A 152 -13.31 27.98 21.60
C LEU A 152 -14.74 28.27 22.05
N ARG A 153 -15.64 27.29 21.97
CA ARG A 153 -17.04 27.44 22.44
C ARG A 153 -17.14 27.55 23.96
N ALA A 154 -16.21 26.94 24.70
CA ALA A 154 -16.19 26.93 26.16
C ALA A 154 -15.59 28.20 26.78
N GLN A 155 -14.98 29.07 25.98
CA GLN A 155 -14.42 30.37 26.42
C GLN A 155 -15.47 31.50 26.43
N LYS A 156 -16.76 31.15 26.41
CA LYS A 156 -17.87 32.10 26.50
C LYS A 156 -18.28 32.37 27.94
#